data_AF-A0A1B1ZYB9-F1
#
_entry.id   AF-A0A1B1ZYB9-F1
#
_cell.length_a   1.000
_cell.length_b   1.000
_cell.length_c   1.000
_cell.angle_alpha   90.00
_cell.angle_beta   90.00
_cell.angle_gamma   90.00
#
_symmetry.space_group_name_H-M   'P 1'
#
loop_
_entity.id
_entity.type
_entity.pdbx_description
1 polymer ?
#
loop_
_entity_poly.entity_id
_entity_poly.type
_entity_poly.pdbx_seq_one_letter_code
_entity_poly.pdbx_strand_id
1 'polypeptide(L)'
;MIPSSTRRSSRNGRPRRPSEEGNSGARRAHWASVRTAVRGTDQASRTPVRLSGRHALVAAFDWDSLIACPEPVLAGLAAGAFTDGSPSGADAPTPEETAAFLTDYDHAREHRFSSGEQALAAAAAGWVLAYNARCVIELQARGLIEPQQSSPAAMLDRHRDTYLHLRW
;
A
#
# COMPACT_ATOMS: atom_id res chain seq x y z
N MET A 1 29.76 -50.74 49.42
CA MET A 1 28.59 -50.62 48.53
C MET A 1 28.41 -49.13 48.22
N ILE A 2 28.46 -48.79 46.93
CA ILE A 2 28.58 -47.48 46.24
C ILE A 2 27.19 -46.75 46.24
N PRO A 3 26.95 -45.45 45.87
CA PRO A 3 27.81 -44.30 45.47
C PRO A 3 27.50 -42.88 46.04
N SER A 4 28.49 -41.99 45.85
CA SER A 4 28.43 -40.60 45.29
C SER A 4 27.55 -39.48 45.89
N SER A 5 28.20 -38.37 46.25
CA SER A 5 27.76 -37.04 45.77
C SER A 5 28.96 -36.14 45.44
N THR A 6 28.99 -35.65 44.20
CA THR A 6 30.02 -34.78 43.64
C THR A 6 29.53 -33.34 43.71
N ARG A 7 30.25 -32.47 44.43
CA ARG A 7 29.96 -31.02 44.51
C ARG A 7 30.49 -30.34 43.25
N ARG A 8 29.58 -29.93 42.34
CA ARG A 8 29.94 -29.28 41.08
C ARG A 8 29.89 -27.76 41.20
N SER A 9 31.05 -27.17 40.88
CA SER A 9 31.33 -25.80 40.44
C SER A 9 30.14 -24.95 40.00
N SER A 10 30.06 -23.77 40.63
CA SER A 10 29.30 -22.58 40.24
C SER A 10 29.54 -22.24 38.76
N ARG A 11 28.47 -22.28 37.95
CA ARG A 11 28.44 -21.77 36.57
C ARG A 11 27.77 -20.40 36.57
N ASN A 12 28.54 -19.40 36.17
CA ASN A 12 28.07 -18.09 35.70
C ASN A 12 26.97 -18.27 34.63
N GLY A 13 25.75 -17.87 34.96
CA GLY A 13 24.62 -17.84 34.03
C GLY A 13 24.68 -16.60 33.14
N ARG A 14 25.30 -16.72 31.96
CA ARG A 14 24.97 -15.83 30.83
C ARG A 14 23.60 -16.22 30.29
N PRO A 15 22.69 -15.27 29.99
CA PRO A 15 21.43 -15.60 29.34
C PRO A 15 21.70 -16.23 27.96
N ARG A 16 21.02 -17.35 27.70
CA ARG A 16 21.07 -18.07 26.42
C ARG A 16 20.59 -17.14 25.31
N ARG A 17 21.34 -17.09 24.19
CA ARG A 17 20.87 -16.46 22.95
C ARG A 17 19.58 -17.15 22.49
N PRO A 18 18.57 -16.43 22.01
CA PRO A 18 17.39 -17.05 21.42
C PRO A 18 17.80 -17.87 20.19
N SER A 19 17.20 -19.05 20.04
CA SER A 19 17.36 -19.95 18.91
C SER A 19 16.95 -19.28 17.59
N GLU A 20 17.68 -19.59 16.52
CA GLU A 20 17.48 -19.10 15.14
C GLU A 20 16.17 -19.57 14.47
N GLU A 21 15.25 -20.19 15.21
CA GLU A 21 13.96 -20.66 14.69
C GLU A 21 12.83 -19.62 14.83
N GLY A 22 13.08 -18.47 15.46
CA GLY A 22 12.07 -17.43 15.70
C GLY A 22 11.85 -16.42 14.57
N ASN A 23 12.64 -16.45 13.49
CA ASN A 23 12.69 -15.33 12.52
C ASN A 23 11.92 -15.56 11.21
N SER A 24 11.28 -16.72 11.04
CA SER A 24 10.48 -17.04 9.85
C SER A 24 8.99 -16.72 10.05
N GLY A 25 8.51 -16.59 11.29
CA GLY A 25 7.12 -16.20 11.61
C GLY A 25 6.85 -14.70 11.54
N ALA A 26 7.83 -13.87 11.94
CA ALA A 26 7.68 -12.41 11.95
C ALA A 26 7.61 -11.78 10.55
N ARG A 27 8.10 -12.49 9.52
CA ARG A 27 8.01 -12.06 8.11
C ARG A 27 6.69 -12.47 7.44
N ARG A 28 5.93 -13.40 8.05
CA ARG A 28 4.60 -13.85 7.58
C ARG A 28 3.44 -13.09 8.20
N ALA A 29 3.65 -12.42 9.33
CA ALA A 29 2.61 -11.67 10.05
C ALA A 29 2.42 -10.21 9.56
N HIS A 30 3.03 -9.82 8.44
CA HIS A 30 2.92 -8.47 7.87
C HIS A 30 1.88 -8.36 6.74
N TRP A 31 1.28 -9.48 6.29
CA TRP A 31 0.69 -9.58 4.94
C TRP A 31 -0.84 -9.58 4.83
N ALA A 32 -1.59 -8.81 5.63
CA ALA A 32 -3.06 -8.87 5.56
C ALA A 32 -3.81 -7.54 5.54
N SER A 33 -3.13 -6.40 5.44
CA SER A 33 -3.78 -5.10 5.53
C SER A 33 -2.85 -4.11 4.84
N VAL A 34 -3.13 -3.58 3.65
CA VAL A 34 -4.21 -2.66 3.29
C VAL A 34 -4.75 -3.09 1.94
N ARG A 35 -5.99 -3.59 1.90
CA ARG A 35 -6.79 -3.52 0.68
C ARG A 35 -7.31 -2.09 0.64
N THR A 36 -6.68 -1.25 -0.17
CA THR A 36 -6.99 0.17 -0.22
C THR A 36 -8.45 0.34 -0.62
N ALA A 37 -9.26 0.77 0.35
CA ALA A 37 -10.55 1.38 0.10
C ALA A 37 -10.27 2.65 -0.71
N VAL A 38 -10.39 2.53 -2.03
CA VAL A 38 -10.43 3.70 -2.90
C VAL A 38 -11.79 4.32 -2.69
N ARG A 39 -11.83 5.46 -2.01
CA ARG A 39 -13.01 6.31 -2.03
C ARG A 39 -12.75 7.58 -2.79
N GLY A 40 -13.61 7.82 -3.77
CA GLY A 40 -14.13 9.16 -4.01
C GLY A 40 -15.37 9.36 -3.16
N THR A 41 -15.26 10.12 -2.08
CA THR A 41 -16.27 11.07 -1.59
C THR A 41 -15.62 12.03 -0.60
N ASP A 42 -16.13 13.25 -0.61
CA ASP A 42 -15.83 14.40 0.21
C ASP A 42 -15.88 14.13 1.72
N GLN A 43 -14.73 13.95 2.40
CA GLN A 43 -14.51 14.51 3.76
C GLN A 43 -13.02 14.48 4.10
N ALA A 44 -12.44 15.66 4.25
CA ALA A 44 -11.12 15.85 4.84
C ALA A 44 -11.09 15.27 6.26
N SER A 45 -9.98 14.61 6.62
CA SER A 45 -9.62 14.07 7.94
C SER A 45 -10.15 12.68 8.32
N ARG A 46 -9.57 11.64 7.71
CA ARG A 46 -9.00 10.46 8.40
C ARG A 46 -8.37 9.53 7.36
N THR A 47 -7.07 9.26 7.48
CA THR A 47 -6.48 8.11 6.78
C THR A 47 -7.31 6.88 7.13
N PRO A 48 -7.80 6.08 6.16
CA PRO A 48 -8.71 4.95 6.42
C PRO A 48 -8.03 3.77 7.13
N VAL A 49 -6.87 4.00 7.76
CA VAL A 49 -6.01 3.03 8.41
C VAL A 49 -5.54 3.56 9.76
N ARG A 50 -5.44 2.67 10.74
CA ARG A 50 -4.81 2.93 12.05
C ARG A 50 -3.52 2.14 12.16
N LEU A 51 -2.43 2.84 12.45
CA LEU A 51 -1.12 2.23 12.73
C LEU A 51 -0.84 2.17 14.25
N SER A 52 -0.03 1.21 14.67
CA SER A 52 0.46 1.06 16.04
C SER A 52 1.92 0.64 16.06
N GLY A 53 2.66 1.03 17.11
CA GLY A 53 4.07 0.68 17.28
C GLY A 53 4.93 1.05 16.06
N ARG A 54 5.66 0.08 15.50
CA ARG A 54 6.51 0.23 14.30
C ARG A 54 5.69 0.25 13.00
N HIS A 55 4.71 1.15 12.91
CA HIS A 55 3.83 1.30 11.74
C HIS A 55 3.04 0.02 11.39
N ALA A 56 2.75 -0.82 12.40
CA ALA A 56 1.94 -2.01 12.18
C ALA A 56 0.48 -1.58 11.98
N LEU A 57 -0.13 -2.02 10.88
CA LEU A 57 -1.54 -1.76 10.63
C LEU A 57 -2.43 -2.59 11.56
N VAL A 58 -3.25 -1.91 12.35
CA VAL A 58 -4.11 -2.53 13.37
C VAL A 58 -5.61 -2.36 13.10
N ALA A 59 -6.02 -1.47 12.20
CA ALA A 59 -7.40 -1.36 11.73
C ALA A 59 -7.47 -0.67 10.37
N ALA A 60 -8.44 -1.07 9.54
CA ALA A 60 -8.87 -0.33 8.36
C ALA A 60 -10.35 0.04 8.52
N PHE A 61 -10.73 1.22 8.04
CA PHE A 61 -12.09 1.77 8.12
C PHE A 61 -12.63 1.98 6.70
N ASP A 62 -13.83 2.57 6.60
CA ASP A 62 -14.39 3.03 5.33
C ASP A 62 -14.72 1.90 4.33
N TRP A 63 -15.32 0.83 4.86
CA TRP A 63 -15.65 -0.41 4.13
C TRP A 63 -16.96 -0.36 3.32
N ASP A 64 -17.68 0.75 3.33
CA ASP A 64 -18.95 0.93 2.64
C ASP A 64 -18.81 1.09 1.11
N SER A 65 -17.57 1.14 0.60
CA SER A 65 -17.24 1.09 -0.83
C SER A 65 -16.51 -0.20 -1.24
N LEU A 66 -16.69 -1.28 -0.49
CA LEU A 66 -16.14 -2.60 -0.83
C LEU A 66 -16.64 -3.12 -2.18
N ILE A 67 -15.70 -3.57 -3.01
CA ILE A 67 -15.97 -4.20 -4.30
C ILE A 67 -15.30 -5.57 -4.42
N ALA A 68 -15.96 -6.51 -5.09
CA ALA A 68 -15.37 -7.79 -5.45
C ALA A 68 -14.76 -7.68 -6.86
N CYS A 69 -13.44 -7.59 -6.94
CA CYS A 69 -12.69 -7.48 -8.19
C CYS A 69 -11.42 -8.35 -8.16
N PRO A 70 -10.83 -8.66 -9.33
CA PRO A 70 -9.52 -9.28 -9.38
C PRO A 70 -8.48 -8.49 -8.59
N GLU A 71 -7.57 -9.19 -7.90
CA GLU A 71 -6.48 -8.57 -7.14
C GLU A 71 -5.70 -7.49 -7.89
N PRO A 72 -5.26 -7.68 -9.16
CA PRO A 72 -4.55 -6.62 -9.89
C PRO A 72 -5.37 -5.35 -10.05
N VAL A 73 -6.70 -5.46 -10.19
CA VAL A 73 -7.57 -4.29 -10.28
C VAL A 73 -7.53 -3.52 -8.96
N LEU A 74 -7.65 -4.21 -7.82
CA LEU A 74 -7.57 -3.57 -6.50
C LEU A 74 -6.19 -2.91 -6.26
N ALA A 75 -5.10 -3.58 -6.65
CA ALA A 75 -3.74 -3.05 -6.55
C ALA A 75 -3.54 -1.80 -7.42
N GLY A 76 -4.05 -1.81 -8.66
CA GLY A 76 -3.99 -0.68 -9.57
C GLY A 76 -4.80 0.52 -9.08
N LEU A 77 -6.04 0.29 -8.61
CA LEU A 77 -6.87 1.32 -8.00
C LEU A 77 -6.16 1.96 -6.80
N ALA A 78 -5.54 1.14 -5.94
CA ALA A 78 -4.73 1.64 -4.81
C ALA A 78 -3.54 2.49 -5.28
N ALA A 79 -2.76 1.98 -6.25
CA ALA A 79 -1.55 2.62 -6.74
C ALA A 79 -1.81 3.94 -7.47
N GLY A 80 -2.99 4.12 -8.07
CA GLY A 80 -3.39 5.36 -8.73
C GLY A 80 -3.96 6.43 -7.79
N ALA A 81 -4.22 6.09 -6.52
CA ALA A 81 -4.88 6.99 -5.56
C ALA A 81 -4.13 7.14 -4.22
N PHE A 82 -2.98 6.49 -4.03
CA PHE A 82 -2.35 6.43 -2.69
C PHE A 82 -1.86 7.78 -2.16
N THR A 83 -1.63 8.77 -3.03
CA THR A 83 -1.24 10.14 -2.62
C THR A 83 -2.44 11.04 -2.38
N ASP A 84 -3.67 10.61 -2.72
CA ASP A 84 -4.86 11.44 -2.59
C ASP A 84 -5.06 11.88 -1.12
N GLY A 85 -5.28 13.18 -0.93
CA GLY A 85 -5.38 13.79 0.40
C GLY A 85 -4.07 13.80 1.20
N SER A 86 -2.90 13.60 0.56
CA SER A 86 -1.61 13.62 1.25
C SER A 86 -1.30 14.99 1.85
N PRO A 87 -0.84 15.06 3.12
CA PRO A 87 -0.34 16.30 3.72
C PRO A 87 0.88 16.90 3.00
N SER A 88 1.56 16.11 2.16
CA SER A 88 2.71 16.56 1.36
C SER A 88 2.31 17.40 0.13
N GLY A 89 1.01 17.53 -0.19
CA GLY A 89 0.51 18.36 -1.28
C GLY A 89 0.57 17.74 -2.68
N ALA A 90 0.88 16.44 -2.79
CA ALA A 90 0.77 15.71 -4.04
C ALA A 90 -0.63 15.10 -4.18
N ASP A 91 -1.45 15.62 -5.10
CA ASP A 91 -2.86 15.19 -5.26
C ASP A 91 -3.03 13.97 -6.19
N ALA A 92 -1.97 13.55 -6.88
CA ALA A 92 -1.91 12.33 -7.67
C ALA A 92 -0.46 11.80 -7.70
N PRO A 93 -0.27 10.47 -7.72
CA PRO A 93 1.05 9.88 -7.88
C PRO A 93 1.60 10.16 -9.29
N THR A 94 2.92 10.07 -9.48
CA THR A 94 3.53 10.00 -10.81
C THR A 94 3.50 8.56 -11.36
N PRO A 95 3.73 8.33 -12.67
CA PRO A 95 3.86 6.98 -13.21
C PRO A 95 4.93 6.15 -12.51
N GLU A 96 6.05 6.77 -12.16
CA GLU A 96 7.17 6.12 -11.45
C GLU A 96 6.78 5.74 -10.02
N GLU A 97 6.06 6.62 -9.31
CA GLU A 97 5.54 6.33 -7.98
C GLU A 97 4.48 5.22 -8.01
N THR A 98 3.58 5.24 -9.00
CA THR A 98 2.60 4.17 -9.23
C THR A 98 3.30 2.84 -9.53
N ALA A 99 4.33 2.83 -10.38
CA ALA A 99 5.11 1.62 -10.67
C ALA A 99 5.87 1.12 -9.45
N ALA A 100 6.46 2.02 -8.64
CA ALA A 100 7.15 1.67 -7.41
C ALA A 100 6.19 1.04 -6.39
N PHE A 101 4.99 1.63 -6.22
CA PHE A 101 3.95 1.04 -5.37
C PHE A 101 3.58 -0.37 -5.83
N LEU A 102 3.36 -0.56 -7.14
CA LEU A 102 2.99 -1.86 -7.71
C LEU A 102 4.13 -2.87 -7.62
N THR A 103 5.38 -2.41 -7.70
CA THR A 103 6.58 -3.22 -7.44
C THR A 103 6.56 -3.75 -6.02
N ASP A 104 6.40 -2.87 -5.03
CA ASP A 104 6.35 -3.25 -3.61
C ASP A 104 5.17 -4.20 -3.33
N TYR A 105 4.00 -3.90 -3.91
CA TYR A 105 2.83 -4.78 -3.81
C TYR A 105 3.06 -6.14 -4.48
N ASP A 106 3.82 -6.21 -5.57
CA ASP A 106 4.08 -7.49 -6.23
C ASP A 106 5.17 -8.31 -5.51
N HIS A 107 6.15 -7.64 -4.88
CA HIS A 107 7.14 -8.26 -4.00
C HIS A 107 6.52 -8.84 -2.72
N ALA A 108 5.41 -8.27 -2.28
CA ALA A 108 4.65 -8.65 -1.10
C ALA A 108 3.87 -9.96 -1.24
N ARG A 109 3.50 -10.29 -2.47
CA ARG A 109 2.62 -11.42 -2.78
C ARG A 109 3.38 -12.74 -2.75
N GLU A 110 2.62 -13.82 -2.63
CA GLU A 110 3.17 -15.17 -2.78
C GLU A 110 3.58 -15.45 -4.23
N HIS A 111 2.82 -14.93 -5.19
CA HIS A 111 3.03 -15.12 -6.62
C HIS A 111 3.11 -13.76 -7.31
N ARG A 112 4.03 -13.65 -8.27
CA ARG A 112 4.21 -12.45 -9.09
C ARG A 112 3.07 -12.26 -10.07
N PHE A 113 2.75 -11.01 -10.39
CA PHE A 113 1.78 -10.70 -11.45
C PHE A 113 2.32 -11.19 -12.79
N SER A 114 1.47 -11.90 -13.50
CA SER A 114 1.64 -12.16 -14.93
C SER A 114 1.55 -10.85 -15.72
N SER A 115 2.03 -10.87 -16.97
CA SER A 115 1.93 -9.71 -17.88
C SER A 115 0.49 -9.22 -18.08
N GLY A 116 -0.49 -10.14 -18.10
CA GLY A 116 -1.91 -9.79 -18.18
C GLY A 116 -2.43 -9.11 -16.92
N GLU A 117 -2.01 -9.57 -15.74
CA GLU A 117 -2.36 -8.92 -14.48
C GLU A 117 -1.69 -7.56 -14.32
N GLN A 118 -0.45 -7.41 -14.77
CA GLN A 118 0.20 -6.09 -14.81
C GLN A 118 -0.57 -5.11 -15.71
N ALA A 119 -1.04 -5.57 -16.87
CA ALA A 119 -1.87 -4.76 -17.75
C ALA A 119 -3.21 -4.37 -17.10
N LEU A 120 -3.85 -5.28 -16.36
CA LEU A 120 -5.08 -4.99 -15.62
C LEU A 120 -4.86 -3.95 -14.52
N ALA A 121 -3.77 -4.08 -13.76
CA ALA A 121 -3.40 -3.13 -12.72
C ALA A 121 -3.05 -1.75 -13.31
N ALA A 122 -2.29 -1.69 -14.42
CA ALA A 122 -2.01 -0.45 -15.13
C ALA A 122 -3.29 0.24 -15.62
N ALA A 123 -4.21 -0.51 -16.22
CA ALA A 123 -5.50 0.01 -16.67
C ALA A 123 -6.35 0.54 -15.50
N ALA A 124 -6.36 -0.17 -14.36
CA ALA A 124 -7.09 0.25 -13.17
C ALA A 124 -6.49 1.54 -12.55
N ALA A 125 -5.16 1.67 -12.52
CA ALA A 125 -4.49 2.90 -12.08
C ALA A 125 -4.85 4.10 -12.99
N GLY A 126 -4.80 3.90 -14.31
CA GLY A 126 -5.24 4.93 -15.27
C GLY A 126 -6.72 5.30 -15.10
N TRP A 127 -7.58 4.31 -14.85
CA TRP A 127 -9.02 4.53 -14.65
C TRP A 127 -9.31 5.38 -13.41
N VAL A 128 -8.70 5.07 -12.26
CA VAL A 128 -8.95 5.84 -11.02
C VAL A 128 -8.41 7.26 -11.13
N LEU A 129 -7.26 7.46 -11.79
CA LEU A 129 -6.74 8.79 -12.09
C LEU A 129 -7.71 9.58 -12.97
N ALA A 130 -8.31 8.95 -13.98
CA ALA A 130 -9.27 9.61 -14.86
C ALA A 130 -10.57 9.97 -14.12
N TYR A 131 -11.03 9.08 -13.25
CA TYR A 131 -12.16 9.35 -12.36
C TYR A 131 -11.88 10.53 -11.44
N ASN A 132 -10.73 10.57 -10.78
CA ASN A 132 -10.33 11.66 -9.89
C ASN A 132 -10.12 12.97 -10.66
N ALA A 133 -9.55 12.91 -11.87
CA ALA A 133 -9.40 14.07 -12.74
C ALA A 133 -10.76 14.71 -13.08
N ARG A 134 -11.76 13.90 -13.42
CA ARG A 134 -13.13 14.39 -13.65
C ARG A 134 -13.70 15.10 -12.43
N CYS A 135 -13.49 14.56 -11.22
CA CYS A 135 -13.93 15.19 -9.98
C CYS A 135 -13.23 16.54 -9.74
N VAL A 136 -11.90 16.59 -9.92
CA VAL A 136 -11.10 17.82 -9.77
C VAL A 136 -11.53 18.89 -10.76
N ILE A 137 -11.77 18.53 -12.03
CA ILE A 137 -12.24 19.47 -13.05
C ILE A 137 -13.59 20.08 -12.65
N GLU A 138 -14.52 19.28 -12.14
CA GLU A 138 -15.82 19.78 -11.68
C GLU A 138 -15.67 20.73 -10.48
N LEU A 139 -14.82 20.39 -9.50
CA LEU A 139 -14.55 21.25 -8.34
C LEU A 139 -13.90 22.57 -8.75
N GLN A 140 -12.98 22.55 -9.72
CA GLN A 140 -12.37 23.75 -10.30
C GLN A 140 -13.39 24.62 -11.04
N ALA A 141 -14.25 23.99 -11.86
CA ALA A 141 -15.31 24.70 -12.59
C ALA A 141 -16.30 25.42 -11.65
N ARG A 142 -16.48 24.89 -10.42
CA ARG A 142 -17.28 25.51 -9.36
C ARG A 142 -16.51 26.53 -8.50
N GLY A 143 -15.21 26.73 -8.74
CA GLY A 143 -14.35 27.62 -7.96
C GLY A 143 -14.11 27.12 -6.52
N LEU A 144 -14.23 25.81 -6.28
CA LEU A 144 -14.05 25.22 -4.94
C LEU A 144 -12.60 24.84 -4.64
N ILE A 145 -11.80 24.61 -5.68
CA ILE A 145 -10.37 24.31 -5.59
C ILE A 145 -9.60 25.02 -6.71
N GLU A 146 -8.35 25.34 -6.45
CA GLU A 146 -7.46 25.96 -7.44
C GLU A 146 -6.77 24.90 -8.33
N PRO A 147 -6.36 25.26 -9.55
CA PRO A 147 -5.53 24.40 -10.39
C PRO A 147 -4.19 24.06 -9.75
N GLN A 148 -3.88 22.76 -9.68
CA GLN A 148 -2.63 22.25 -9.13
C GLN A 148 -1.87 21.42 -10.16
N GLN A 149 -0.54 21.58 -10.21
CA GLN A 149 0.33 20.85 -11.15
C GLN A 149 0.38 19.35 -10.85
N SER A 150 0.23 18.97 -9.58
CA SER A 150 0.15 17.59 -9.09
C SER A 150 -1.25 16.98 -9.21
N SER A 151 -2.23 17.71 -9.76
CA SER A 151 -3.60 17.19 -9.88
C SER A 151 -3.69 15.98 -10.82
N PRO A 152 -4.65 15.05 -10.61
CA PRO A 152 -4.88 13.93 -11.51
C PRO A 152 -5.08 14.36 -12.98
N ALA A 153 -5.75 15.50 -13.22
CA ALA A 153 -5.95 16.04 -14.56
C ALA A 153 -4.62 16.45 -15.22
N ALA A 154 -3.75 17.15 -14.48
CA ALA A 154 -2.43 17.54 -14.96
C ALA A 154 -1.47 16.34 -15.11
N MET A 155 -1.62 15.29 -14.30
CA MET A 155 -0.87 14.04 -14.47
C MET A 155 -1.27 13.31 -15.75
N LEU A 156 -2.57 13.17 -16.02
CA LEU A 156 -3.04 12.49 -17.22
C LEU A 156 -2.74 13.25 -18.50
N ASP A 157 -2.84 14.57 -18.49
CA ASP A 157 -2.47 15.40 -19.64
C ASP A 157 -1.02 15.11 -20.09
N ARG A 158 -0.10 14.99 -19.13
CA ARG A 158 1.32 14.73 -19.36
C ARG A 158 1.67 13.26 -19.61
N HIS A 159 1.00 12.33 -18.94
CA HIS A 159 1.51 10.96 -18.78
C HIS A 159 0.50 9.84 -19.07
N ARG A 160 -0.69 10.14 -19.64
CA ARG A 160 -1.75 9.14 -19.89
C ARG A 160 -1.24 7.84 -20.53
N ASP A 161 -0.39 7.92 -21.55
CA ASP A 161 0.07 6.74 -22.29
C ASP A 161 1.04 5.91 -21.43
N THR A 162 1.87 6.57 -20.60
CA THR A 162 2.75 5.91 -19.64
C THR A 162 1.94 5.10 -18.63
N TYR A 163 0.85 5.64 -18.09
CA TYR A 163 -0.01 4.93 -17.14
C TYR A 163 -0.60 3.65 -17.71
N LEU A 164 -1.07 3.67 -18.96
CA LEU A 164 -1.66 2.51 -19.62
C LEU A 164 -0.64 1.40 -19.96
N HIS A 165 0.63 1.79 -20.05
CA HIS A 165 1.73 0.89 -20.43
C HIS A 165 2.69 0.59 -19.27
N LEU A 166 2.34 0.92 -18.02
CA LEU A 166 3.16 0.62 -16.84
C LEU A 166 3.49 -0.87 -16.73
N ARG A 167 4.77 -1.17 -16.56
CA ARG A 167 5.28 -2.52 -16.26
C ARG A 167 6.32 -2.41 -15.15
N TRP A 168 6.45 -3.46 -14.36
CA TRP A 168 7.36 -3.53 -13.21
C TRP A 168 7.88 -4.96 -13.02
#